data_AF-A0AAW6SAB3-F1
#
_entry.id   AF-A0AAW6SAB3-F1
#
_cell.length_a   1.000
_cell.length_b   1.000
_cell.length_c   1.000
_cell.angle_alpha   90.00
_cell.angle_beta   90.00
_cell.angle_gamma   90.00
#
_symmetry.space_group_name_H-M   'P 1'
#
loop_
_entity.id
_entity.type
_entity.pdbx_description
1 polymer ?
#
loop_
_entity_poly.entity_id
_entity_poly.type
_entity_poly.pdbx_seq_one_letter_code
_entity_poly.pdbx_strand_id
1 'polypeptide(L)'
;MLMSVFHNWLLEIACENYFVYIKRLSANDTGATGGHQVGLYIPSGIVEKLFPSINHTRELNPSVFLTAHVSSHDCPDSEARAIYYNSRHFGKTRNEKRITRWGRGSPLQNPENTGALTLLAFKLDEQGGDCKEVNIWVCASTDEEDVIETAIGEVIPGALISGPAGQILGGLSLQQAPVNHKYILPEDWHLRFPSGSEIIQ
;
A
#
# COMPACT_ATOMS: atom_id res chain seq x y z
N MET A 1 -12.77 7.72 26.84
CA MET A 1 -11.52 7.26 26.21
C MET A 1 -11.25 8.23 25.07
N LEU A 2 -10.16 9.03 25.12
CA LEU A 2 -9.80 9.86 23.97
C LEU A 2 -9.43 8.90 22.83
N MET A 3 -10.12 8.98 21.69
CA MET A 3 -9.70 8.25 20.51
C MET A 3 -8.36 8.83 20.04
N SER A 4 -7.39 7.96 19.73
CA SER A 4 -6.09 8.38 19.22
C SER A 4 -6.26 9.09 17.88
N VAL A 5 -5.33 9.99 17.54
CA VAL A 5 -5.34 10.70 16.24
C VAL A 5 -5.41 9.70 15.09
N PHE A 6 -4.68 8.58 15.20
CA PHE A 6 -4.72 7.51 14.21
C PHE A 6 -6.10 6.88 14.06
N HIS A 7 -6.81 6.61 15.16
CA HIS A 7 -8.13 6.03 15.09
C HIS A 7 -9.13 6.94 14.37
N ASN A 8 -9.10 8.25 14.65
CA ASN A 8 -9.95 9.22 13.94
C ASN A 8 -9.61 9.29 12.45
N TRP A 9 -8.32 9.27 12.12
CA TRP A 9 -7.86 9.24 10.73
C TRP A 9 -8.36 7.99 9.99
N LEU A 10 -8.31 6.81 10.61
CA LEU A 10 -8.85 5.59 10.01
C LEU A 10 -10.34 5.70 9.70
N LEU A 11 -11.13 6.29 10.61
CA LEU A 11 -12.57 6.50 10.41
C LEU A 11 -12.86 7.49 9.27
N GLU A 12 -12.10 8.58 9.18
CA GLU A 12 -12.18 9.55 8.09
C GLU A 12 -11.90 8.89 6.74
N ILE A 13 -10.77 8.18 6.63
CA ILE A 13 -10.37 7.48 5.41
C ILE A 13 -11.41 6.41 5.03
N ALA A 14 -11.98 5.68 6.00
CA ALA A 14 -12.97 4.63 5.75
C ALA A 14 -14.30 5.15 5.19
N CYS A 15 -14.70 6.38 5.53
CA CYS A 15 -15.98 6.96 5.13
C CYS A 15 -15.91 7.76 3.82
N GLU A 16 -14.72 8.15 3.39
CA GLU A 16 -14.49 8.90 2.16
C GLU A 16 -14.11 8.02 0.96
N ASN A 17 -14.07 8.62 -0.23
CA ASN A 17 -13.76 7.92 -1.48
C ASN A 17 -12.25 7.70 -1.67
N TYR A 18 -11.65 6.94 -0.74
CA TYR A 18 -10.24 6.56 -0.79
C TYR A 18 -10.04 5.14 -1.30
N PHE A 19 -8.93 4.95 -1.99
CA PHE A 19 -8.33 3.65 -2.24
C PHE A 19 -7.10 3.50 -1.37
N VAL A 20 -7.09 2.50 -0.49
CA VAL A 20 -6.02 2.29 0.49
C VAL A 20 -5.04 1.25 -0.04
N TYR A 21 -3.77 1.49 0.21
CA TYR A 21 -2.68 0.54 0.03
C TYR A 21 -1.90 0.43 1.34
N ILE A 22 -1.82 -0.79 1.88
CA ILE A 22 -1.19 -1.09 3.16
C ILE A 22 -0.04 -2.07 2.90
N LYS A 23 1.12 -1.76 3.50
CA LYS A 23 2.30 -2.62 3.49
C LYS A 23 3.20 -2.29 4.68
N ARG A 24 4.10 -3.21 5.01
CA ARG A 24 5.30 -2.86 5.80
C ARG A 24 6.40 -2.32 4.88
N LEU A 25 7.09 -1.25 5.30
CA LEU A 25 8.15 -0.63 4.50
C LEU A 25 9.35 -1.58 4.39
N SER A 26 9.81 -1.83 3.16
CA SER A 26 11.04 -2.58 2.91
C SER A 26 12.27 -1.67 3.01
N ALA A 27 13.45 -2.26 3.20
CA ALA A 27 14.72 -1.51 3.20
C ALA A 27 14.96 -0.72 1.89
N ASN A 28 14.36 -1.15 0.77
CA ASN A 28 14.43 -0.42 -0.49
C ASN A 28 13.47 0.77 -0.55
N ASP A 29 12.32 0.69 0.13
CA ASP A 29 11.36 1.80 0.15
C ASP A 29 11.95 2.97 0.94
N THR A 30 12.55 2.69 2.11
CA THR A 30 13.14 3.69 3.02
C THR A 30 14.52 4.19 2.57
N GLY A 31 15.15 3.50 1.61
CA GLY A 31 16.52 3.80 1.18
C GLY A 31 17.61 3.26 2.11
N ALA A 32 17.26 2.42 3.10
CA ALA A 32 18.21 1.79 4.02
C ALA A 32 19.26 0.93 3.30
N THR A 33 18.98 0.44 2.07
CA THR A 33 19.96 -0.29 1.27
C THR A 33 21.07 0.58 0.67
N GLY A 34 21.00 1.92 0.80
CA GLY A 34 21.97 2.86 0.24
C GLY A 34 21.95 2.94 -1.30
N GLY A 35 21.03 2.22 -1.95
CA GLY A 35 20.88 2.23 -3.39
C GLY A 35 20.18 3.50 -3.90
N HIS A 36 20.52 3.90 -5.12
CA HIS A 36 19.88 5.03 -5.80
C HIS A 36 18.38 4.83 -6.11
N GLN A 37 17.84 3.63 -5.89
CA GLN A 37 16.45 3.28 -6.15
C GLN A 37 15.53 3.57 -4.96
N VAL A 38 15.53 4.82 -4.51
CA VAL A 38 14.62 5.30 -3.47
C VAL A 38 13.22 5.52 -4.07
N GLY A 39 12.22 4.87 -3.50
CA GLY A 39 10.83 5.00 -3.93
C GLY A 39 10.00 3.78 -3.59
N LEU A 40 8.76 4.05 -3.17
CA LEU A 40 7.85 3.02 -2.68
C LEU A 40 7.31 2.19 -3.84
N TYR A 41 7.48 0.87 -3.76
CA TYR A 41 6.95 -0.06 -4.77
C TYR A 41 5.43 -0.12 -4.72
N ILE A 42 4.78 0.00 -5.89
CA ILE A 42 3.33 -0.13 -6.04
C ILE A 42 3.00 -1.21 -7.10
N PRO A 43 2.13 -2.19 -6.77
CA PRO A 43 1.60 -3.16 -7.71
C PRO A 43 1.01 -2.54 -9.00
N SER A 44 1.19 -3.23 -10.13
CA SER A 44 0.67 -2.77 -11.44
C SER A 44 -0.84 -2.50 -11.40
N GLY A 45 -1.62 -3.40 -10.80
CA GLY A 45 -3.08 -3.28 -10.74
C GLY A 45 -3.55 -2.04 -9.96
N ILE A 46 -2.77 -1.59 -8.96
CA ILE A 46 -3.07 -0.35 -8.24
C ILE A 46 -2.79 0.87 -9.14
N VAL A 47 -1.67 0.88 -9.86
CA VAL A 47 -1.31 1.99 -10.73
C VAL A 47 -2.25 2.12 -11.92
N GLU A 48 -2.72 1.01 -12.48
CA GLU A 48 -3.77 0.99 -13.51
C GLU A 48 -5.02 1.74 -13.09
N LYS A 49 -5.39 1.63 -11.80
CA LYS A 49 -6.57 2.29 -11.23
C LYS A 49 -6.29 3.74 -10.83
N LEU A 50 -5.13 4.02 -10.25
CA LEU A 50 -4.81 5.33 -9.66
C LEU A 50 -4.16 6.31 -10.63
N PHE A 51 -3.39 5.82 -11.61
CA PHE A 51 -2.65 6.66 -12.55
C PHE A 51 -2.77 6.09 -13.97
N PRO A 52 -3.99 6.02 -14.53
CA PRO A 52 -4.22 5.47 -15.86
C PRO A 52 -3.38 6.18 -16.94
N SER A 53 -3.04 7.46 -16.78
CA SER A 53 -2.29 8.21 -17.79
C SER A 53 -0.88 7.69 -17.99
N ILE A 54 -0.24 7.11 -16.98
CA ILE A 54 1.14 6.62 -17.06
C ILE A 54 1.22 5.14 -17.44
N ASN A 55 0.09 4.43 -17.48
CA ASN A 55 0.05 3.00 -17.77
C ASN A 55 0.14 2.70 -19.27
N HIS A 56 1.24 3.12 -19.90
CA HIS A 56 1.51 2.86 -21.31
C HIS A 56 2.99 2.71 -21.62
N THR A 57 3.28 2.33 -22.86
CA THR A 57 4.64 2.11 -23.38
C THR A 57 4.97 3.01 -24.57
N ARG A 58 4.19 4.08 -24.80
CA ARG A 58 4.41 5.05 -25.88
C ARG A 58 5.71 5.85 -25.72
N GLU A 59 6.15 6.06 -24.49
CA GLU A 59 7.39 6.77 -24.17
C GLU A 59 8.12 6.10 -23.00
N LEU A 60 9.39 6.43 -22.83
CA LEU A 60 10.23 5.89 -21.77
C LEU A 60 9.94 6.60 -20.44
N ASN A 61 9.60 5.82 -19.42
CA ASN A 61 9.36 6.26 -18.04
C ASN A 61 8.28 7.35 -17.88
N PRO A 62 7.03 7.14 -18.39
CA PRO A 62 5.94 8.08 -18.19
C PRO A 62 5.65 8.28 -16.70
N SER A 63 5.24 9.49 -16.34
CA SER A 63 5.03 9.87 -14.94
C SER A 63 4.03 11.00 -14.77
N VAL A 64 3.42 11.05 -13.59
CA VAL A 64 2.52 12.12 -13.16
C VAL A 64 2.86 12.54 -11.73
N PHE A 65 2.53 13.78 -11.36
CA PHE A 65 2.71 14.31 -10.02
C PHE A 65 1.43 14.17 -9.20
N LEU A 66 1.60 14.02 -7.89
CA LEU A 66 0.53 14.04 -6.91
C LEU A 66 1.00 14.70 -5.62
N THR A 67 0.08 15.35 -4.91
CA THR A 67 0.34 15.89 -3.59
C THR A 67 0.39 14.74 -2.59
N ALA A 68 1.47 14.65 -1.84
CA ALA A 68 1.63 13.72 -0.73
C ALA A 68 1.52 14.48 0.59
N HIS A 69 0.45 14.21 1.32
CA HIS A 69 0.21 14.68 2.68
C HIS A 69 0.51 13.55 3.66
N VAL A 70 1.24 13.84 4.74
CA VAL A 70 1.58 12.86 5.76
C VAL A 70 0.88 13.24 7.05
N SER A 71 -0.09 12.44 7.47
CA SER A 71 -0.90 12.70 8.67
C SER A 71 -0.26 12.15 9.95
N SER A 72 0.64 11.18 9.81
CA SER A 72 1.34 10.53 10.95
C SER A 72 2.48 11.34 11.56
N HIS A 73 3.05 12.29 10.80
CA HIS A 73 4.23 13.05 11.19
C HIS A 73 4.03 14.51 10.79
N ASP A 74 4.51 15.44 11.63
CA ASP A 74 4.51 16.85 11.29
C ASP A 74 5.56 17.13 10.20
N CYS A 75 5.14 17.05 8.94
CA CYS A 75 5.97 17.36 7.80
C CYS A 75 5.16 18.07 6.71
N PRO A 76 5.78 18.97 5.94
CA PRO A 76 5.08 19.72 4.91
C PRO A 76 4.66 18.81 3.76
N ASP A 77 3.54 19.16 3.13
CA ASP A 77 3.12 18.54 1.89
C ASP A 77 4.24 18.60 0.84
N SER A 78 4.34 17.54 0.04
CA SER A 78 5.33 17.43 -1.02
C SER A 78 4.69 17.01 -2.33
N GLU A 79 5.36 17.35 -3.43
CA GLU A 79 4.96 16.89 -4.76
C GLU A 79 5.67 15.57 -5.08
N ALA A 80 4.99 14.47 -4.78
CA ALA A 80 5.43 13.14 -5.11
C ALA A 80 5.24 12.86 -6.61
N ARG A 81 5.97 11.86 -7.13
CA ARG A 81 5.95 11.48 -8.54
C ARG A 81 5.67 9.99 -8.70
N ALA A 82 4.51 9.66 -9.26
CA ALA A 82 4.19 8.33 -9.75
C ALA A 82 4.87 8.11 -11.10
N ILE A 83 5.64 7.03 -11.24
CA ILE A 83 6.43 6.74 -12.43
C ILE A 83 6.35 5.25 -12.80
N TYR A 84 6.22 4.97 -14.09
CA TYR A 84 6.32 3.63 -14.64
C TYR A 84 7.69 3.41 -15.28
N TYR A 85 8.60 2.75 -14.57
CA TYR A 85 9.89 2.32 -15.13
C TYR A 85 9.67 1.19 -16.14
N ASN A 86 9.48 1.55 -17.40
CA ASN A 86 9.06 0.67 -18.49
C ASN A 86 10.19 0.38 -19.49
N SER A 87 11.45 0.59 -19.08
CA SER A 87 12.63 0.46 -19.94
C SER A 87 12.80 -0.91 -20.61
N ARG A 88 12.13 -1.96 -20.12
CA ARG A 88 12.03 -3.27 -20.79
C ARG A 88 11.48 -3.18 -22.20
N HIS A 89 10.56 -2.25 -22.45
CA HIS A 89 9.99 -1.99 -23.78
C HIS A 89 10.93 -1.17 -24.69
N PHE A 90 12.06 -0.71 -24.14
CA PHE A 90 13.05 0.14 -24.79
C PHE A 90 14.47 -0.45 -24.71
N GLY A 91 14.58 -1.79 -24.69
CA GLY A 91 15.87 -2.50 -24.76
C GLY A 91 16.66 -2.61 -23.45
N LYS A 92 16.03 -2.36 -22.30
CA LYS A 92 16.62 -2.56 -20.95
C LYS A 92 15.81 -3.59 -20.16
N THR A 93 15.87 -3.59 -18.83
CA THR A 93 15.29 -4.67 -17.99
C THR A 93 14.15 -4.24 -17.06
N ARG A 94 13.97 -2.95 -16.77
CA ARG A 94 12.99 -2.50 -15.77
C ARG A 94 11.56 -2.54 -16.31
N ASN A 95 10.65 -3.06 -15.48
CA ASN A 95 9.22 -3.12 -15.73
C ASN A 95 8.44 -3.04 -14.41
N GLU A 96 8.54 -1.92 -13.72
CA GLU A 96 7.98 -1.71 -12.37
C GLU A 96 7.41 -0.31 -12.21
N LYS A 97 6.47 -0.13 -11.29
CA LYS A 97 5.89 1.17 -10.98
C LYS A 97 6.23 1.57 -9.55
N ARG A 98 6.49 2.86 -9.36
CA ARG A 98 6.88 3.42 -8.05
C ARG A 98 6.28 4.80 -7.86
N ILE A 99 6.11 5.19 -6.60
CA ILE A 99 6.00 6.61 -6.23
C ILE A 99 7.30 7.02 -5.56
N THR A 100 7.83 8.15 -6.01
CA THR A 100 9.13 8.71 -5.62
C THR A 100 8.95 10.17 -5.21
N ARG A 101 10.04 10.82 -4.77
CA ARG A 101 10.04 12.26 -4.42
C ARG A 101 9.08 12.62 -3.28
N TRP A 102 9.05 11.81 -2.22
CA TRP A 102 8.24 12.07 -1.02
C TRP A 102 8.64 13.31 -0.21
N GLY A 103 9.67 14.04 -0.64
CA GLY A 103 10.20 15.19 0.08
C GLY A 103 11.30 14.80 1.07
N ARG A 104 12.25 15.71 1.26
CA ARG A 104 13.34 15.53 2.23
C ARG A 104 12.75 15.52 3.65
N GLY A 105 13.08 14.50 4.43
CA GLY A 105 12.57 14.34 5.79
C GLY A 105 11.24 13.60 5.88
N SER A 106 10.69 13.13 4.76
CA SER A 106 9.50 12.27 4.78
C SER A 106 9.76 10.98 5.57
N PRO A 107 8.81 10.50 6.40
CA PRO A 107 8.94 9.23 7.10
C PRO A 107 9.05 8.04 6.13
N LEU A 108 8.58 8.18 4.88
CA LEU A 108 8.75 7.16 3.84
C LEU A 108 10.19 7.05 3.32
N GLN A 109 11.04 8.02 3.60
CA GLN A 109 12.46 8.04 3.22
C GLN A 109 13.39 8.03 4.45
N ASN A 110 12.87 7.60 5.61
CA ASN A 110 13.65 7.42 6.83
C ASN A 110 14.06 5.94 6.98
N PRO A 111 15.36 5.60 6.92
CA PRO A 111 15.85 4.23 7.14
C PRO A 111 15.38 3.59 8.45
N GLU A 112 15.18 4.38 9.50
CA GLU A 112 14.72 3.91 10.82
C GLU A 112 13.27 3.37 10.78
N ASN A 113 12.48 3.76 9.78
CA ASN A 113 11.11 3.28 9.61
C ASN A 113 11.04 1.96 8.80
N THR A 114 12.16 1.29 8.58
CA THR A 114 12.18 0.00 7.88
C THR A 114 11.42 -1.04 8.69
N GLY A 115 10.41 -1.67 8.08
CA GLY A 115 9.51 -2.63 8.73
C GLY A 115 8.24 -2.01 9.32
N ALA A 116 8.18 -0.69 9.44
CA ALA A 116 6.99 -0.01 9.95
C ALA A 116 5.77 -0.25 9.06
N LEU A 117 4.62 -0.50 9.68
CA LEU A 117 3.35 -0.58 8.97
C LEU A 117 3.00 0.79 8.40
N THR A 118 2.60 0.82 7.13
CA THR A 118 2.33 2.06 6.40
C THR A 118 1.07 1.94 5.57
N LEU A 119 0.25 2.97 5.64
CA LEU A 119 -0.96 3.16 4.88
C LEU A 119 -0.82 4.34 3.93
N LEU A 120 -1.19 4.12 2.67
CA LEU A 120 -1.36 5.17 1.67
C LEU A 120 -2.83 5.18 1.24
N ALA A 121 -3.54 6.24 1.60
CA ALA A 121 -4.91 6.48 1.21
C ALA A 121 -4.93 7.44 0.01
N PHE A 122 -5.15 6.89 -1.18
CA PHE A 122 -5.22 7.64 -2.43
C PHE A 122 -6.64 8.15 -2.67
N LYS A 123 -6.78 9.45 -2.83
CA LYS A 123 -8.08 10.07 -3.12
C LYS A 123 -8.46 9.74 -4.56
N LEU A 124 -9.58 9.04 -4.74
CA LEU A 124 -10.04 8.66 -6.07
C LEU A 124 -10.62 9.88 -6.78
N ASP A 125 -10.23 10.05 -8.05
CA ASP A 125 -10.80 11.08 -8.91
C ASP A 125 -12.17 10.61 -9.43
N GLU A 126 -13.22 11.39 -9.16
CA GLU A 126 -14.60 11.04 -9.54
C GLU A 126 -14.80 10.99 -11.07
N GLN A 127 -13.92 11.63 -11.84
CA GLN A 127 -13.96 11.61 -13.30
C GLN A 127 -13.12 10.47 -13.90
N GLY A 128 -12.50 9.62 -13.07
CA GLY A 128 -11.66 8.51 -13.50
C GLY A 128 -10.29 8.92 -14.05
N GLY A 129 -9.84 10.14 -13.74
CA GLY A 129 -8.51 10.62 -14.05
C GLY A 129 -7.43 10.09 -13.10
N ASP A 130 -6.22 10.64 -13.22
CA ASP A 130 -5.15 10.33 -12.29
C ASP A 130 -5.46 10.88 -10.88
N CYS A 131 -5.09 10.09 -9.88
CA CYS A 131 -5.10 10.49 -8.49
C CYS A 131 -4.14 11.67 -8.27
N LYS A 132 -4.66 12.73 -7.65
CA LYS A 132 -3.93 13.99 -7.41
C LYS A 132 -3.42 14.14 -5.98
N GLU A 133 -3.91 13.31 -5.05
CA GLU A 133 -3.68 13.47 -3.63
C GLU A 133 -3.58 12.11 -2.93
N VAL A 134 -2.57 11.94 -2.08
CA VAL A 134 -2.40 10.77 -1.21
C VAL A 134 -2.19 11.21 0.23
N ASN A 135 -2.99 10.66 1.14
CA ASN A 135 -2.86 10.78 2.58
C ASN A 135 -2.08 9.60 3.13
N ILE A 136 -1.03 9.85 3.91
CA ILE A 136 -0.05 8.84 4.31
C ILE A 136 0.01 8.74 5.83
N TRP A 137 -0.09 7.51 6.33
CA TRP A 137 0.20 7.17 7.71
C TRP A 137 1.34 6.16 7.77
N VAL A 138 2.45 6.52 8.41
CA VAL A 138 3.53 5.59 8.77
C VAL A 138 3.42 5.38 10.27
N CYS A 139 3.13 4.15 10.70
CA CYS A 139 3.00 3.84 12.12
C CYS A 139 4.33 4.11 12.83
N ALA A 140 4.30 4.91 13.89
CA ALA A 140 5.49 5.31 14.66
C ALA A 140 5.73 4.44 15.91
N SER A 141 4.73 3.66 16.32
CA SER A 141 4.81 2.75 17.45
C SER A 141 4.00 1.48 17.22
N THR A 142 4.30 0.42 17.98
CA THR A 142 3.53 -0.83 17.97
C THR A 142 2.08 -0.62 18.39
N ASP A 143 1.80 0.35 19.27
CA ASP A 143 0.43 0.68 19.67
C ASP A 143 -0.44 1.13 18.48
N GLU A 144 0.15 1.87 17.53
CA GLU A 144 -0.55 2.25 16.29
C GLU A 144 -0.73 1.03 15.37
N GLU A 145 0.27 0.17 15.27
CA GLU A 145 0.16 -1.07 14.49
C GLU A 145 -0.95 -1.97 15.03
N ASP A 146 -1.01 -2.14 16.36
CA ASP A 146 -2.03 -2.94 17.05
C ASP A 146 -3.45 -2.43 16.75
N VAL A 147 -3.66 -1.11 16.69
CA VAL A 147 -4.97 -0.52 16.39
C VAL A 147 -5.50 -0.98 15.03
N ILE A 148 -4.64 -1.02 14.00
CA ILE A 148 -5.07 -1.41 12.67
C ILE A 148 -5.05 -2.93 12.48
N GLU A 149 -4.04 -3.63 12.99
CA GLU A 149 -3.93 -5.09 12.86
C GLU A 149 -5.05 -5.81 13.62
N THR A 150 -5.59 -5.22 14.69
CA THR A 150 -6.82 -5.70 15.34
C THR A 150 -8.02 -5.68 14.41
N ALA A 151 -8.08 -4.73 13.47
CA ALA A 151 -9.21 -4.57 12.54
C ALA A 151 -9.04 -5.41 11.26
N ILE A 152 -7.84 -5.45 10.68
CA ILE A 152 -7.61 -6.06 9.35
C ILE A 152 -6.86 -7.41 9.41
N GLY A 153 -6.35 -7.78 10.58
CA GLY A 153 -5.41 -8.88 10.77
C GLY A 153 -3.95 -8.41 10.66
N GLU A 154 -3.03 -9.27 11.11
CA GLU A 154 -1.59 -9.02 11.08
C GLU A 154 -1.08 -8.82 9.65
N VAL A 155 -0.28 -7.77 9.43
CA VAL A 155 0.31 -7.46 8.13
C VAL A 155 1.73 -7.98 8.07
N ILE A 156 1.90 -9.15 7.44
CA ILE A 156 3.20 -9.80 7.29
C ILE A 156 4.11 -8.99 6.35
N PRO A 157 5.42 -8.85 6.63
CA PRO A 157 6.38 -8.23 5.70
C PRO A 157 6.32 -8.84 4.29
N GLY A 158 6.14 -7.97 3.29
CA GLY A 158 5.99 -8.37 1.88
C GLY A 158 4.54 -8.62 1.45
N ALA A 159 3.58 -8.71 2.38
CA ALA A 159 2.16 -8.68 2.05
C ALA A 159 1.77 -7.29 1.53
N LEU A 160 0.94 -7.29 0.49
CA LEU A 160 0.44 -6.10 -0.17
C LEU A 160 -1.09 -6.14 -0.11
N ILE A 161 -1.68 -5.27 0.71
CA ILE A 161 -3.14 -5.20 0.88
C ILE A 161 -3.61 -3.92 0.21
N SER A 162 -4.60 -4.00 -0.68
CA SER A 162 -5.09 -2.79 -1.36
C SER A 162 -6.54 -2.88 -1.78
N GLY A 163 -7.33 -1.83 -1.56
CA GLY A 163 -8.74 -1.85 -1.93
C GLY A 163 -9.48 -0.57 -1.57
N PRO A 164 -10.79 -0.49 -1.83
CA PRO A 164 -11.63 0.60 -1.34
C PRO A 164 -11.53 0.72 0.19
N ALA A 165 -11.37 1.93 0.71
CA ALA A 165 -11.11 2.17 2.13
C ALA A 165 -12.17 1.54 3.05
N GLY A 166 -13.46 1.78 2.78
CA GLY A 166 -14.54 1.22 3.60
C GLY A 166 -14.63 -0.31 3.60
N GLN A 167 -14.05 -0.99 2.61
CA GLN A 167 -13.94 -2.45 2.59
C GLN A 167 -12.76 -2.94 3.41
N ILE A 168 -11.58 -2.32 3.23
CA ILE A 168 -10.34 -2.73 3.91
C ILE A 168 -10.38 -2.38 5.39
N LEU A 169 -10.83 -1.18 5.74
CA LEU A 169 -10.87 -0.66 7.11
C LEU A 169 -12.18 -1.02 7.84
N GLY A 170 -13.10 -1.74 7.20
CA GLY A 170 -14.40 -2.11 7.74
C GLY A 170 -14.38 -3.23 8.81
N GLY A 171 -13.20 -3.69 9.24
CA GLY A 171 -13.05 -4.68 10.31
C GLY A 171 -13.25 -6.14 9.90
N LEU A 172 -13.43 -6.42 8.60
CA LEU A 172 -13.46 -7.78 8.06
C LEU A 172 -12.19 -7.99 7.23
N SER A 173 -11.32 -8.91 7.65
CA SER A 173 -10.08 -9.21 6.94
C SER A 173 -10.37 -9.73 5.53
N LEU A 174 -10.23 -8.87 4.52
CA LEU A 174 -10.40 -9.21 3.12
C LEU A 174 -9.06 -9.75 2.58
N GLN A 175 -8.85 -11.06 2.68
CA GLN A 175 -7.76 -11.70 1.96
C GLN A 175 -8.09 -11.76 0.46
N GLN A 176 -7.19 -11.22 -0.36
CA GLN A 176 -7.39 -11.04 -1.81
C GLN A 176 -6.72 -12.14 -2.65
N ALA A 177 -6.21 -13.20 -2.02
CA ALA A 177 -5.62 -14.30 -2.75
C ALA A 177 -6.75 -15.10 -3.46
N PRO A 178 -6.63 -15.34 -4.78
CA PRO A 178 -7.59 -16.18 -5.47
C PRO A 178 -7.56 -17.60 -4.90
N VAL A 179 -8.74 -18.22 -4.76
CA VAL A 179 -8.84 -19.60 -4.25
C VAL A 179 -8.22 -20.56 -5.27
N ASN A 180 -7.21 -21.32 -4.84
CA ASN A 180 -6.58 -22.34 -5.66
C ASN A 180 -7.32 -23.67 -5.53
N HIS A 181 -8.12 -24.01 -6.54
CA HIS A 181 -8.93 -25.24 -6.57
C HIS A 181 -8.15 -26.49 -7.01
N LYS A 182 -6.82 -26.41 -7.16
CA LYS A 182 -5.98 -27.56 -7.56
C LYS A 182 -5.68 -28.51 -6.41
N TYR A 183 -5.90 -28.09 -5.17
CA TYR A 183 -5.69 -28.92 -4.00
C TYR A 183 -6.86 -29.87 -3.81
N ILE A 184 -6.57 -31.16 -3.72
CA ILE A 184 -7.57 -32.18 -3.35
C ILE A 184 -7.60 -32.21 -1.82
N LEU A 185 -8.70 -31.74 -1.25
CA LEU A 185 -8.91 -31.74 0.20
C LEU A 185 -9.53 -33.06 0.65
N PRO A 186 -9.27 -33.51 1.89
CA PRO A 186 -9.99 -34.63 2.50
C PRO A 186 -11.51 -34.43 2.46
N GLU A 187 -12.28 -35.50 2.18
CA GLU A 187 -13.73 -35.37 2.00
C GLU A 187 -14.46 -34.83 3.25
N ASP A 188 -13.95 -35.14 4.44
CA ASP A 188 -14.51 -34.67 5.71
C ASP A 188 -14.38 -33.16 5.89
N TRP A 189 -13.43 -32.51 5.21
CA TRP A 189 -13.24 -31.06 5.28
C TRP A 189 -14.34 -30.28 4.54
N HIS A 190 -15.12 -30.95 3.70
CA HIS A 190 -16.33 -30.37 3.10
C HIS A 190 -17.50 -30.26 4.09
N LEU A 191 -17.46 -31.05 5.16
CA LEU A 191 -18.50 -31.09 6.20
C LEU A 191 -18.06 -30.39 7.49
N ARG A 192 -16.75 -30.29 7.73
CA ARG A 192 -16.15 -29.72 8.94
C ARG A 192 -14.96 -28.83 8.57
N PHE A 193 -14.86 -27.66 9.18
CA PHE A 193 -13.67 -26.84 9.05
C PHE A 193 -12.49 -27.46 9.84
N PRO A 194 -11.35 -27.77 9.20
CA PRO A 194 -10.19 -28.35 9.90
C PRO A 194 -9.52 -27.35 10.84
N SER A 195 -8.88 -27.86 11.88
CA SER A 195 -8.04 -27.06 12.77
C SER A 195 -6.77 -26.59 12.05
N GLY A 196 -6.14 -25.52 12.57
CA GLY A 196 -4.86 -25.04 12.02
C GLY A 196 -3.77 -26.11 12.01
N SER A 197 -3.71 -26.98 13.02
CA SER A 197 -2.76 -28.09 13.06
C SER A 197 -3.03 -29.14 11.98
N GLU A 198 -4.30 -29.45 11.69
CA GLU A 198 -4.68 -30.37 10.60
C GLU A 198 -4.37 -29.80 9.21
N ILE A 199 -4.41 -28.46 9.05
CA ILE A 199 -4.05 -27.81 7.78
C ILE A 199 -2.53 -27.84 7.53
N ILE A 200 -1.72 -27.79 8.59
CA ILE A 200 -0.25 -27.67 8.50
C ILE A 200 0.44 -29.04 8.41
N GLN A 201 -0.15 -30.10 8.97
CA GLN A 201 0.41 -31.45 9.03
C GLN A 201 0.45 -32.14 7.66
#